data_AF-A0A971XB60-F1
#
_entry.id   AF-A0A971XB60-F1
#
_cell.length_a   1.000
_cell.length_b   1.000
_cell.length_c   1.000
_cell.angle_alpha   90.00
_cell.angle_beta   90.00
_cell.angle_gamma   90.00
#
_symmetry.space_group_name_H-M   'P 1'
#
loop_
_entity.id
_entity.type
_entity.pdbx_description
1 polymer ?
#
loop_
_entity_poly.entity_id
_entity_poly.type
_entity_poly.pdbx_seq_one_letter_code
_entity_poly.pdbx_strand_id
1 'polypeptide(L)'
;MLNGVLDIGECILIKDEVNKKYSNDDEDGFSSAFMRLSNSPNIVGLDILDTQANYLEEMVAFAYTMTPKNSRGVPLWIDIVDSEVRITDELLSYLILDYIDRDLYEVFFNSERMNRTM
;
A
#
# COMPACT_ATOMS: atom_id res chain seq x y z
N MET A 1 -15.51 8.92 -5.07
CA MET A 1 -14.30 9.25 -4.29
C MET A 1 -14.79 9.62 -2.89
N LEU A 2 -14.34 8.94 -1.83
CA LEU A 2 -14.82 9.17 -0.44
C LEU A 2 -14.16 10.38 0.26
N ASN A 3 -13.38 11.18 -0.48
CA ASN A 3 -12.71 12.36 0.06
C ASN A 3 -13.74 13.43 0.46
N GLY A 4 -13.71 13.84 1.73
CA GLY A 4 -14.69 14.77 2.31
C GLY A 4 -16.00 14.12 2.80
N VAL A 5 -16.10 12.79 2.76
CA VAL A 5 -17.26 12.05 3.30
C VAL A 5 -17.01 11.56 4.73
N LEU A 6 -15.76 11.20 5.05
CA LEU A 6 -15.36 10.70 6.38
C LEU A 6 -14.56 11.73 7.17
N ASP A 7 -14.94 11.91 8.43
CA ASP A 7 -14.13 12.61 9.41
C ASP A 7 -12.97 11.73 9.90
N ILE A 8 -11.99 12.36 10.57
CA ILE A 8 -10.80 11.65 11.06
C ILE A 8 -11.22 10.67 12.16
N GLY A 9 -10.80 9.41 12.01
CA GLY A 9 -11.19 8.31 12.90
C GLY A 9 -12.48 7.60 12.48
N GLU A 10 -13.18 8.10 11.46
CA GLU A 10 -14.38 7.43 10.95
C GLU A 10 -14.03 6.35 9.91
N CYS A 11 -14.91 5.35 9.85
CA CYS A 11 -14.86 4.30 8.86
C CYS A 11 -16.24 3.93 8.34
N ILE A 12 -16.27 3.32 7.17
CA ILE A 12 -17.43 2.68 6.57
C ILE A 12 -17.09 1.20 6.44
N LEU A 13 -17.87 0.37 7.12
CA LEU A 13 -17.85 -1.08 6.93
C LEU A 13 -18.62 -1.41 5.66
N ILE A 14 -18.06 -2.27 4.83
CA ILE A 14 -18.70 -2.71 3.59
C ILE A 14 -19.52 -3.95 3.91
N LYS A 15 -20.84 -3.87 3.67
CA LYS A 15 -21.75 -5.00 3.87
C LYS A 15 -21.45 -6.11 2.86
N ASP A 16 -21.56 -7.34 3.31
CA ASP A 16 -21.34 -8.56 2.53
C ASP A 16 -22.14 -8.57 1.22
N GLU A 17 -23.40 -8.12 1.26
CA GLU A 17 -24.31 -8.04 0.11
C GLU A 17 -23.76 -7.21 -1.07
N VAL A 18 -22.90 -6.24 -0.81
CA VAL A 18 -22.29 -5.37 -1.83
C VAL A 18 -20.81 -5.66 -2.03
N ASN A 19 -20.23 -6.53 -1.21
CA ASN A 19 -18.83 -6.87 -1.26
C ASN A 19 -18.59 -7.99 -2.27
N LYS A 20 -18.05 -7.65 -3.44
CA LYS A 20 -17.69 -8.63 -4.47
C LYS A 20 -16.60 -9.61 -4.05
N LYS A 21 -15.90 -9.31 -2.94
CA LYS A 21 -14.88 -10.17 -2.34
C LYS A 21 -15.46 -11.09 -1.25
N TYR A 22 -16.76 -11.02 -0.97
CA TYR A 22 -17.45 -11.94 -0.09
C TYR A 22 -17.74 -13.23 -0.84
N SER A 23 -17.37 -14.37 -0.27
CA SER A 23 -17.74 -15.69 -0.79
C SER A 23 -18.69 -16.37 0.19
N ASN A 24 -19.75 -16.99 -0.34
CA ASN A 24 -20.65 -17.83 0.48
C ASN A 24 -19.98 -19.14 0.94
N ASP A 25 -18.81 -19.45 0.36
CA ASP A 25 -17.93 -20.51 0.84
C ASP A 25 -17.03 -19.91 1.92
N ASP A 26 -17.13 -20.44 3.14
CA ASP A 26 -16.55 -19.92 4.40
C ASP A 26 -14.99 -19.79 4.40
N GLU A 27 -14.30 -20.03 3.29
CA GLU A 27 -12.83 -20.14 3.24
C GLU A 27 -12.11 -19.13 2.32
N ASP A 28 -12.79 -18.42 1.41
CA ASP A 28 -12.12 -17.62 0.35
C ASP A 28 -12.51 -16.12 0.31
N GLY A 29 -13.25 -15.63 1.31
CA GLY A 29 -13.86 -14.30 1.29
C GLY A 29 -13.15 -13.25 2.15
N PHE A 30 -13.39 -11.96 1.85
CA PHE A 30 -12.87 -10.82 2.60
C PHE A 30 -13.95 -9.87 3.08
N SER A 31 -13.81 -9.46 4.33
CA SER A 31 -14.58 -8.40 4.98
C SER A 31 -13.78 -7.10 4.91
N SER A 32 -14.42 -6.03 4.43
CA SER A 32 -13.72 -4.80 4.05
C SER A 32 -14.23 -3.57 4.79
N ALA A 33 -13.33 -2.64 5.08
CA ALA A 33 -13.66 -1.31 5.59
C ALA A 33 -12.85 -0.22 4.87
N PHE A 34 -13.45 0.96 4.70
CA PHE A 34 -12.75 2.17 4.27
C PHE A 34 -12.70 3.16 5.42
N MET A 35 -11.54 3.77 5.67
CA MET A 35 -11.32 4.59 6.86
C MET A 35 -10.40 5.77 6.60
N ARG A 36 -10.57 6.83 7.40
CA ARG A 36 -9.70 8.00 7.40
C ARG A 36 -8.88 8.06 8.69
N LEU A 37 -7.60 7.72 8.59
CA LEU A 37 -6.76 7.48 9.77
C LEU A 37 -5.96 8.69 10.26
N SER A 38 -5.75 9.71 9.43
CA SER A 38 -4.92 10.87 9.80
C SER A 38 -5.48 12.18 9.22
N ASN A 39 -4.77 13.29 9.45
CA ASN A 39 -5.06 14.58 8.81
C ASN A 39 -4.89 14.54 7.28
N SER A 40 -4.24 13.51 6.74
CA SER A 40 -4.14 13.27 5.30
C SER A 40 -5.53 13.14 4.66
N PRO A 41 -5.73 13.63 3.42
CA PRO A 41 -6.97 13.41 2.67
C PRO A 41 -7.11 11.96 2.15
N ASN A 42 -6.09 11.11 2.36
CA ASN A 42 -6.10 9.73 1.89
C ASN A 42 -7.08 8.86 2.68
N ILE A 43 -7.81 8.00 1.96
CA ILE A 43 -8.64 6.94 2.52
C ILE A 43 -7.88 5.62 2.42
N VAL A 44 -7.87 4.86 3.50
CA VAL A 44 -7.26 3.54 3.57
C VAL A 44 -8.35 2.47 3.49
N GLY A 45 -8.11 1.44 2.68
CA GLY A 45 -8.90 0.22 2.70
C GLY A 45 -8.25 -0.80 3.63
N LEU A 46 -9.06 -1.49 4.42
CA LEU A 46 -8.65 -2.61 5.25
C LEU A 46 -9.50 -3.81 4.90
N ASP A 47 -8.85 -4.91 4.54
CA ASP A 47 -9.49 -6.19 4.23
C ASP A 47 -9.00 -7.23 5.25
N ILE A 48 -9.91 -8.01 5.81
CA ILE A 48 -9.61 -9.19 6.63
C ILE A 48 -10.36 -10.40 6.10
N LEU A 49 -9.97 -11.61 6.50
CA LEU A 49 -10.69 -12.83 6.13
C LEU A 49 -12.12 -12.78 6.70
N ASP A 50 -13.10 -13.27 5.93
CA ASP A 50 -14.51 -13.32 6.38
C ASP A 50 -14.69 -14.15 7.66
N THR A 51 -13.89 -15.21 7.84
CA THR A 51 -13.84 -15.99 9.09
C THR A 51 -13.46 -15.14 10.32
N GLN A 52 -12.90 -13.95 10.09
CA GLN A 52 -12.48 -12.98 11.10
C GLN A 52 -13.33 -11.71 11.10
N ALA A 53 -14.44 -11.65 10.35
CA ALA A 53 -15.28 -10.46 10.19
C ALA A 53 -15.64 -9.75 11.51
N ASN A 54 -15.86 -10.53 12.58
CA ASN A 54 -16.17 -10.01 13.92
C ASN A 54 -15.06 -9.12 14.52
N TYR A 55 -13.83 -9.18 14.01
CA TYR A 55 -12.69 -8.37 14.42
C TYR A 55 -12.48 -7.12 13.55
N LEU A 56 -13.29 -6.90 12.50
CA LEU A 56 -13.08 -5.82 11.53
C LEU A 56 -13.02 -4.44 12.21
N GLU A 57 -13.96 -4.14 13.11
CA GLU A 57 -13.97 -2.88 13.87
C GLU A 57 -12.75 -2.74 14.78
N GLU A 58 -12.33 -3.83 15.45
CA GLU A 58 -11.14 -3.84 16.30
C GLU A 58 -9.87 -3.57 15.46
N MET A 59 -9.78 -4.17 14.27
CA MET A 59 -8.67 -3.95 13.34
C MET A 59 -8.63 -2.52 12.81
N VAL A 60 -9.80 -1.90 12.54
CA VAL A 60 -9.90 -0.47 12.20
C VAL A 60 -9.36 0.39 13.35
N ALA A 61 -9.79 0.12 14.59
CA ALA A 61 -9.35 0.87 15.76
C ALA A 61 -7.84 0.71 16.02
N PHE A 62 -7.31 -0.50 15.80
CA PHE A 62 -5.88 -0.78 15.87
C PHE A 62 -5.09 0.01 14.81
N ALA A 63 -5.53 -0.04 13.55
CA ALA A 63 -4.91 0.71 12.46
C ALA A 63 -4.90 2.22 12.73
N TYR A 64 -5.99 2.77 13.27
CA TYR A 64 -6.07 4.17 13.70
C TYR A 64 -5.07 4.50 14.81
N THR A 65 -5.02 3.68 15.85
CA THR A 65 -4.10 3.88 16.99
C THR A 65 -2.64 3.87 16.56
N MET A 66 -2.30 3.05 15.56
CA MET A 66 -0.95 2.92 15.01
C MET A 66 -0.61 3.95 13.93
N THR A 67 -1.55 4.84 13.56
CA THR A 67 -1.36 5.85 12.52
C THR A 67 -1.06 7.22 13.13
N PRO A 68 0.13 7.80 12.92
CA PRO A 68 0.43 9.14 13.40
C PRO A 68 -0.47 10.20 12.75
N LYS A 69 -1.00 11.13 13.54
CA LYS A 69 -1.97 12.14 13.09
C LYS A 69 -1.52 12.98 11.88
N ASN A 70 -0.22 13.26 11.77
CA ASN A 70 0.37 14.05 10.68
C ASN A 70 1.16 13.18 9.69
N SER A 71 0.86 11.88 9.59
CA SER A 71 1.42 10.98 8.56
C SER A 71 0.63 11.06 7.24
N ARG A 72 1.10 10.35 6.22
CA ARG A 72 0.40 10.15 4.94
C ARG A 72 -0.92 9.37 5.04
N GLY A 73 -1.29 8.89 6.23
CA GLY A 73 -2.55 8.19 6.51
C GLY A 73 -2.43 6.68 6.64
N VAL A 74 -1.21 6.14 6.74
CA VAL A 74 -0.93 4.70 6.84
C VAL A 74 -0.33 4.39 8.23
N PRO A 75 -0.58 3.19 8.81
CA PRO A 75 0.04 2.78 10.07
C PRO A 75 1.57 2.85 10.04
N LEU A 76 2.18 3.32 11.12
CA LEU A 76 3.63 3.62 11.19
C LEU A 76 4.52 2.44 10.80
N TRP A 77 4.17 1.24 11.23
CA TRP A 77 4.97 0.04 10.98
C TRP A 77 5.00 -0.37 9.50
N ILE A 78 3.91 -0.13 8.76
CA ILE A 78 3.87 -0.33 7.31
C ILE A 78 4.81 0.65 6.62
N ASP A 79 4.81 1.92 7.05
CA ASP A 79 5.71 2.93 6.50
C ASP A 79 7.18 2.59 6.73
N ILE A 80 7.52 2.08 7.92
CA ILE A 80 8.89 1.64 8.23
C ILE A 80 9.29 0.48 7.31
N VAL A 81 8.45 -0.57 7.21
CA VAL A 81 8.75 -1.72 6.36
C VAL A 81 8.91 -1.30 4.90
N ASP A 82 8.01 -0.47 4.37
CA ASP A 82 8.08 0.04 3.00
C ASP A 82 9.41 0.75 2.72
N SER A 83 9.88 1.57 3.67
CA SER A 83 11.16 2.26 3.51
C SER A 83 12.37 1.33 3.50
N GLU A 84 12.34 0.26 4.30
CA GLU A 84 13.47 -0.67 4.47
C GLU A 84 13.57 -1.69 3.32
N VAL A 85 12.44 -2.08 2.72
CA VAL A 85 12.43 -3.06 1.61
C VAL A 85 12.53 -2.41 0.22
N ARG A 86 12.46 -1.07 0.16
CA ARG A 86 12.50 -0.34 -1.10
C ARG A 86 13.82 -0.56 -1.83
N ILE A 87 13.75 -1.11 -3.04
CA ILE A 87 14.91 -1.20 -3.94
C ILE A 87 15.31 0.23 -4.35
N THR A 88 16.50 0.64 -3.92
CA THR A 88 17.05 1.95 -4.27
C THR A 88 17.67 1.92 -5.66
N ASP A 89 17.80 3.09 -6.30
CA ASP A 89 18.46 3.22 -7.60
C ASP A 89 19.93 2.76 -7.54
N GLU A 90 20.58 2.98 -6.40
CA GLU A 90 21.93 2.51 -6.12
C GLU A 90 21.99 0.98 -6.08
N LEU A 91 21.11 0.33 -5.32
CA LEU A 91 21.02 -1.14 -5.27
C LEU A 91 20.70 -1.72 -6.65
N LEU A 92 19.75 -1.11 -7.36
CA LEU A 92 19.40 -1.52 -8.72
C LEU A 92 20.61 -1.41 -9.66
N SER A 93 21.38 -0.33 -9.56
CA SER A 93 22.59 -0.14 -10.36
C SER A 93 23.64 -1.20 -10.08
N TYR A 94 23.86 -1.56 -8.81
CA TYR A 94 24.76 -2.65 -8.44
C TYR A 94 24.29 -4.00 -8.99
N LEU A 95 23.00 -4.32 -8.84
CA LEU A 95 22.42 -5.56 -9.38
C LEU A 95 22.56 -5.65 -10.90
N ILE A 96 22.34 -4.55 -11.61
CA ILE A 96 22.49 -4.52 -13.06
C ILE A 96 23.96 -4.70 -13.46
N LEU A 97 24.89 -4.00 -12.83
CA LEU A 97 26.31 -4.07 -13.19
C LEU A 97 26.95 -5.42 -12.88
N ASP A 98 26.48 -6.13 -11.85
CA ASP A 98 27.04 -7.41 -11.43
C ASP A 98 26.46 -8.61 -12.24
N TYR A 99 25.22 -8.49 -12.70
CA TYR A 99 24.50 -9.61 -13.35
C TYR A 99 24.18 -9.41 -14.84
N ILE A 100 24.27 -8.20 -15.39
CA ILE A 100 24.03 -7.92 -16.80
C ILE A 100 25.36 -7.66 -17.51
N ASP A 101 25.53 -8.28 -18.69
CA ASP A 101 26.68 -8.03 -19.54
C ASP A 101 26.77 -6.53 -19.90
N ARG A 102 27.99 -5.98 -19.82
CA ARG A 102 28.25 -4.55 -19.99
C ARG A 102 27.79 -4.03 -21.35
N ASP A 103 27.88 -4.84 -22.41
CA ASP A 103 27.45 -4.44 -23.75
C ASP A 103 25.92 -4.35 -23.83
N LEU A 104 25.20 -5.21 -23.10
CA LEU A 104 23.74 -5.12 -22.98
C LEU A 104 23.34 -3.91 -22.14
N TYR A 105 24.07 -3.61 -21.06
CA TYR A 105 23.81 -2.44 -20.23
C TYR A 105 23.89 -1.13 -21.05
N GLU A 106 24.96 -0.97 -21.83
CA GLU A 106 25.16 0.20 -22.69
C GLU A 106 24.02 0.37 -23.71
N VAL A 107 23.57 -0.72 -24.35
CA VAL A 107 22.49 -0.66 -25.35
C VAL A 107 21.12 -0.31 -24.74
N PHE A 108 20.81 -0.83 -23.55
CA PHE A 108 19.48 -0.69 -22.96
C PHE A 108 19.31 0.49 -22.00
N PHE A 109 20.38 0.91 -21.31
CA PHE A 109 20.30 1.88 -20.22
C PHE A 109 21.02 3.20 -20.54
N ASN A 110 21.97 3.22 -21.48
CA ASN A 110 22.56 4.47 -21.96
C ASN A 110 21.82 4.99 -23.20
N SER A 111 21.11 6.09 -23.02
CA SER A 111 20.50 6.83 -24.12
C SER A 111 21.58 7.35 -25.08
N GLU A 112 21.44 7.05 -26.38
CA GLU A 112 22.24 7.61 -27.49
C GLU A 112 22.42 9.14 -27.43
N ARG A 113 21.52 9.86 -26.76
CA ARG A 113 21.62 11.33 -26.58
C ARG A 113 22.76 11.73 -25.63
N MET A 114 23.12 10.87 -24.69
CA MET A 114 24.19 11.12 -23.71
C MET A 114 25.56 11.16 -24.39
N ASN A 115 25.72 10.42 -25.49
CA ASN A 115 26.93 10.39 -26.32
C ASN A 115 27.11 11.62 -27.24
N ARG A 116 26.17 12.57 -27.26
CA ARG A 116 26.21 13.76 -28.13
C ARG A 116 26.89 14.99 -27.53
N THR A 117 27.39 14.88 -26.30
CA THR A 117 28.00 16.02 -25.56
C THR A 117 29.52 15.87 -25.39
N MET A 118 30.14 14.90 -26.06
CA MET A 118 31.61 14.82 -26.22
C MET A 118 32.05 15.38 -27.56
#